data_AF-A0A7V9SNJ0-F1
#
_entry.id   AF-A0A7V9SNJ0-F1
#
_cell.length_a   1.000
_cell.length_b   1.000
_cell.length_c   1.000
_cell.angle_alpha   90.00
_cell.angle_beta   90.00
_cell.angle_gamma   90.00
#
_symmetry.space_group_name_H-M   'P 1'
#
loop_
_entity.id
_entity.type
_entity.pdbx_description
1 polymer ?
#
loop_
_entity_poly.entity_id
_entity_poly.type
_entity_poly.pdbx_seq_one_letter_code
_entity_poly.pdbx_strand_id
1 'polypeptide(L)'
;MLLIASAAEAGRSVVSTLVFAHPTDRAYVAEMVDTASRSGAQTSFVQLGPPTDVLESRVVAPSRAATNKIGAINTLRDLLARHDLYTPINANDLQIDNADVPADEVARRIGDHLELEPAG
;
A
#
# COMPACT_ATOMS: atom_id res chain seq x y z
N MET A 1 -6.38 16.23 -2.71
CA MET A 1 -5.47 15.70 -1.66
C MET A 1 -4.31 16.66 -1.38
N LEU A 2 -4.28 17.33 -0.22
CA LEU A 2 -3.27 18.35 0.11
C LEU A 2 -1.83 17.80 0.15
N LEU A 3 -1.62 16.64 0.79
CA LEU A 3 -0.27 16.07 0.96
C LEU A 3 0.46 15.84 -0.37
N ILE A 4 -0.24 15.27 -1.35
CA ILE A 4 0.34 14.94 -2.67
C ILE A 4 0.64 16.22 -3.45
N ALA A 5 -0.29 17.16 -3.46
CA ALA A 5 -0.10 18.44 -4.13
C ALA A 5 1.09 19.21 -3.52
N SER A 6 1.16 19.31 -2.19
CA SER A 6 2.26 19.98 -1.50
C SER A 6 3.61 19.30 -1.69
N ALA A 7 3.65 17.96 -1.75
CA ALA A 7 4.87 17.23 -2.03
C ALA A 7 5.37 17.48 -3.45
N ALA A 8 4.47 17.46 -4.44
CA ALA A 8 4.78 17.76 -5.82
C ALA A 8 5.31 19.20 -5.99
N GLU A 9 4.65 20.18 -5.36
CA GLU A 9 5.09 21.59 -5.35
C GLU A 9 6.47 21.77 -4.72
N ALA A 10 6.80 20.97 -3.69
CA ALA A 10 8.09 20.98 -3.03
C ALA A 10 9.18 20.16 -3.75
N GLY A 11 8.86 19.52 -4.88
CA GLY A 11 9.77 18.62 -5.59
C GLY A 11 10.17 17.39 -4.76
N ARG A 12 9.26 16.87 -3.93
CA ARG A 12 9.49 15.74 -3.03
C ARG A 12 8.64 14.54 -3.42
N SER A 13 9.26 13.36 -3.38
CA SER A 13 8.53 12.09 -3.45
C SER A 13 7.87 11.78 -2.12
N VAL A 14 6.66 11.21 -2.15
CA VAL A 14 5.93 10.75 -0.96
C VAL A 14 5.53 9.30 -1.15
N VAL A 15 5.77 8.50 -0.11
CA VAL A 15 5.21 7.16 0.02
C VAL A 15 4.01 7.24 0.95
N SER A 16 2.87 6.73 0.50
CA SER A 16 1.65 6.63 1.28
C SER A 16 1.09 5.22 1.18
N THR A 17 0.51 4.72 2.26
CA THR A 17 -0.09 3.38 2.31
C THR A 17 -1.60 3.48 2.38
N LEU A 18 -2.30 2.68 1.57
CA LEU A 18 -3.75 2.49 1.68
C LEU A 18 -4.10 1.00 1.69
N VAL A 19 -5.22 0.64 2.31
CA VAL A 19 -5.88 -0.64 2.09
C VAL A 19 -6.92 -0.39 1.01
N PHE A 20 -6.70 -0.90 -0.19
CA PHE A 20 -7.59 -0.71 -1.33
C PHE A 20 -8.67 -1.79 -1.35
N ALA A 21 -9.94 -1.39 -1.26
CA ALA A 21 -11.09 -2.26 -1.45
C ALA A 21 -11.69 -2.08 -2.84
N HIS A 22 -11.52 -3.07 -3.71
CA HIS A 22 -12.14 -3.08 -5.04
C HIS A 22 -13.64 -3.43 -4.93
N PRO A 23 -14.54 -2.75 -5.66
CA PRO A 23 -14.39 -1.49 -6.40
C PRO A 23 -14.62 -0.22 -5.59
N THR A 24 -14.98 -0.34 -4.31
CA THR A 24 -15.36 0.77 -3.43
C THR A 24 -14.41 1.96 -3.50
N ASP A 25 -13.10 1.73 -3.50
CA ASP A 25 -12.09 2.79 -3.42
C ASP A 25 -11.61 3.31 -4.80
N ARG A 26 -12.15 2.79 -5.91
CA ARG A 26 -11.73 3.18 -7.27
C ARG A 26 -11.85 4.68 -7.52
N ALA A 27 -12.96 5.29 -7.10
CA ALA A 27 -13.20 6.72 -7.28
C ALA A 27 -12.20 7.57 -6.47
N TYR A 28 -11.91 7.17 -5.24
CA TYR A 28 -10.94 7.85 -4.39
C TYR A 28 -9.52 7.79 -4.97
N VAL A 29 -9.08 6.61 -5.44
CA VAL A 29 -7.78 6.45 -6.08
C VAL A 29 -7.71 7.24 -7.39
N ALA A 30 -8.79 7.31 -8.17
CA ALA A 30 -8.83 8.12 -9.39
C ALA A 30 -8.65 9.62 -9.09
N GLU A 31 -9.31 10.15 -8.06
CA GLU A 31 -9.14 11.55 -7.64
C GLU A 31 -7.72 11.84 -7.16
N MET A 32 -7.12 10.88 -6.45
CA MET A 32 -5.73 10.96 -6.00
C MET A 32 -4.75 11.05 -7.18
N VAL A 33 -4.91 10.19 -8.18
CA VAL A 33 -4.08 10.17 -9.40
C VAL A 33 -4.27 11.46 -10.20
N ASP A 34 -5.50 11.91 -10.37
CA ASP A 34 -5.80 13.16 -11.08
C ASP A 34 -5.18 14.38 -10.38
N THR A 35 -5.25 14.43 -9.04
CA THR A 35 -4.56 15.48 -8.26
C THR A 35 -3.06 15.45 -8.49
N ALA A 36 -2.42 14.27 -8.41
CA ALA A 36 -0.98 14.12 -8.62
C ALA A 36 -0.59 14.58 -10.02
N SER A 37 -1.31 14.12 -11.04
CA SER A 37 -1.06 14.46 -12.44
C SER A 37 -1.18 15.96 -12.71
N ARG A 38 -2.18 16.64 -12.14
CA ARG A 38 -2.36 18.09 -12.28
C ARG A 38 -1.24 18.89 -11.62
N SER A 39 -0.59 18.34 -10.60
CA SER A 39 0.60 18.91 -9.97
C SER A 39 1.91 18.50 -10.66
N GLY A 40 1.86 17.78 -11.78
CA GLY A 40 3.04 17.31 -12.51
C GLY A 40 3.74 16.10 -11.87
N ALA A 41 3.16 15.50 -10.85
CA ALA A 41 3.69 14.30 -10.21
C ALA A 41 3.27 13.03 -10.95
N GLN A 42 4.14 12.02 -10.91
CA GLN A 42 3.83 10.66 -11.33
C GLN A 42 3.35 9.84 -10.14
N THR A 43 2.43 8.89 -10.40
CA THR A 43 1.92 7.97 -9.37
C THR A 43 2.25 6.54 -9.78
N SER A 44 2.84 5.79 -8.87
CA SER A 44 3.12 4.36 -9.02
C SER A 44 2.47 3.61 -7.87
N PHE A 45 1.95 2.42 -8.15
CA PHE A 45 1.29 1.58 -7.16
C PHE A 45 2.05 0.27 -6.96
N VAL A 46 2.12 -0.15 -5.70
CA VAL A 46 2.70 -1.41 -5.28
C VAL A 46 1.72 -2.08 -4.33
N GLN A 47 1.47 -3.37 -4.53
CA GLN A 47 0.66 -4.18 -3.65
C GLN A 47 1.53 -5.15 -2.85
N LEU A 48 1.39 -5.11 -1.52
CA LEU A 48 1.92 -6.14 -0.64
C LEU A 48 0.78 -7.09 -0.29
N GLY A 49 0.88 -8.34 -0.71
CA GLY A 49 -0.19 -9.33 -0.60
C GLY A 49 0.33 -10.68 -0.10
N PRO A 50 0.71 -10.80 1.18
CA PRO A 50 1.07 -12.11 1.73
C PRO A 50 -0.16 -13.02 1.84
N PRO A 51 0.01 -14.35 1.90
CA PRO A 51 -1.06 -15.30 2.15
C PRO A 51 -1.87 -14.99 3.42
N THR A 52 -3.12 -15.45 3.46
CA THR A 52 -4.06 -15.09 4.54
C THR A 52 -3.62 -15.62 5.90
N ASP A 53 -3.08 -16.83 5.96
CA ASP A 53 -2.52 -17.43 7.18
C ASP A 53 -1.35 -16.61 7.75
N VAL A 54 -0.51 -16.05 6.87
CA VAL A 54 0.55 -15.12 7.25
C VAL A 54 -0.05 -13.82 7.82
N LEU A 55 -1.08 -13.25 7.21
CA LEU A 55 -1.77 -12.08 7.76
C LEU A 55 -2.39 -12.36 9.14
N GLU A 56 -3.00 -13.53 9.33
CA GLU A 56 -3.58 -13.95 10.61
C GLU A 56 -2.50 -14.07 11.69
N SER A 57 -1.34 -14.64 11.39
CA SER A 57 -0.22 -14.66 12.36
C SER A 57 0.25 -13.25 12.71
N ARG A 58 0.34 -12.36 11.71
CA ARG A 58 0.79 -10.97 11.87
C ARG A 58 -0.22 -10.08 12.57
N VAL A 59 -1.52 -10.40 12.56
CA VAL A 59 -2.55 -9.57 13.19
C VAL A 59 -2.55 -9.71 14.71
N VAL A 60 -2.12 -10.87 15.23
CA VAL A 60 -2.02 -11.15 16.67
C VAL A 60 -0.61 -11.04 17.22
N ALA A 61 0.37 -10.67 16.38
CA ALA A 61 1.75 -10.51 16.81
C ALA A 61 1.87 -9.46 17.93
N PRO A 62 2.77 -9.64 18.92
CA PRO A 62 2.93 -8.69 20.03
C PRO A 62 3.19 -7.24 19.58
N SER A 63 3.87 -7.06 18.44
CA SER A 63 4.13 -5.75 17.83
C SER A 63 2.85 -4.98 17.45
N ARG A 64 1.71 -5.67 17.27
CA ARG A 64 0.41 -5.05 16.99
C ARG A 64 -0.26 -4.45 18.22
N ALA A 65 0.03 -4.97 19.42
CA ALA A 65 -0.68 -4.61 20.65
C ALA A 65 -0.53 -3.11 20.99
N ALA A 66 0.57 -2.49 20.58
CA ALA A 66 0.84 -1.06 20.79
C ALA A 66 0.18 -0.15 19.73
N THR A 67 -0.60 -0.70 18.80
CA THR A 67 -1.18 0.05 17.68
C THR A 67 -2.70 0.06 17.74
N ASN A 68 -3.33 1.08 17.13
CA ASN A 68 -4.79 1.10 16.91
C ASN A 68 -5.21 0.27 15.68
N LYS A 69 -4.36 -0.64 15.21
CA LYS A 69 -4.65 -1.51 14.06
C LYS A 69 -5.48 -2.71 14.51
N ILE A 70 -6.07 -3.42 13.55
CA ILE A 70 -6.75 -4.69 13.81
C ILE A 70 -5.79 -5.62 14.56
N GLY A 71 -6.28 -6.17 15.67
CA GLY A 71 -5.54 -7.07 16.57
C GLY A 71 -6.21 -8.43 16.76
N ALA A 72 -7.25 -8.74 15.99
CA ALA A 72 -8.05 -9.96 16.13
C ALA A 72 -8.23 -10.66 14.78
N ILE A 73 -8.03 -11.99 14.77
CA ILE A 73 -8.15 -12.84 13.57
C ILE A 73 -9.58 -12.78 13.01
N ASN A 74 -10.61 -12.86 13.85
CA ASN A 74 -11.99 -12.85 13.38
C ASN A 74 -12.33 -11.54 12.67
N THR A 75 -11.87 -10.39 13.19
CA THR A 75 -12.06 -9.10 12.53
C THR A 75 -11.37 -9.04 11.16
N LEU A 76 -10.15 -9.59 11.05
CA LEU A 76 -9.47 -9.71 9.75
C LEU A 76 -10.27 -10.58 8.78
N ARG A 77 -10.69 -11.77 9.20
CA ARG A 77 -11.49 -12.69 8.38
C ARG A 77 -12.78 -12.06 7.90
N ASP A 78 -13.49 -11.36 8.79
CA ASP A 78 -14.73 -10.68 8.42
C ASP A 78 -14.50 -9.58 7.38
N LEU A 79 -13.37 -8.85 7.45
CA LEU A 79 -13.02 -7.84 6.46
C LEU A 79 -12.66 -8.47 5.12
N LEU A 80 -11.85 -9.53 5.11
CA LEU A 80 -11.49 -10.27 3.90
C LEU A 80 -12.69 -10.94 3.22
N ALA A 81 -13.70 -11.35 4.00
CA ALA A 81 -14.95 -11.90 3.46
C ALA A 81 -15.88 -10.82 2.88
N ARG A 82 -15.80 -9.58 3.39
CA ARG A 82 -16.68 -8.47 2.99
C ARG A 82 -16.11 -7.59 1.87
N HIS A 83 -14.80 -7.60 1.68
CA HIS A 83 -14.11 -6.71 0.77
C HIS A 83 -13.10 -7.48 -0.09
N ASP A 84 -13.06 -7.16 -1.39
CA ASP A 84 -11.96 -7.59 -2.25
C ASP A 84 -10.76 -6.66 -2.04
N LEU A 85 -9.78 -7.13 -1.27
CA LEU A 85 -8.55 -6.40 -0.96
C LEU A 85 -7.33 -6.87 -1.78
N TYR A 86 -7.52 -7.86 -2.64
CA TYR A 86 -6.43 -8.50 -3.39
C TYR A 86 -6.43 -8.17 -4.87
N THR A 87 -7.54 -7.69 -5.44
CA THR A 87 -7.49 -7.12 -6.78
C THR A 87 -6.59 -5.87 -6.80
N PRO A 88 -5.56 -5.80 -7.65
CA PRO A 88 -4.69 -4.65 -7.72
C PRO A 88 -5.40 -3.41 -8.27
N ILE A 89 -4.80 -2.23 -8.04
CA ILE A 89 -5.33 -0.98 -8.60
C ILE A 89 -5.21 -1.02 -10.12
N ASN A 90 -4.04 -1.36 -10.68
CA ASN A 90 -3.86 -1.62 -12.10
C ASN A 90 -3.28 -3.01 -12.34
N ALA A 91 -3.55 -3.58 -13.51
CA ALA A 91 -3.11 -4.94 -13.85
C ALA A 91 -1.58 -5.10 -13.90
N ASN A 92 -0.85 -4.01 -14.12
CA ASN A 92 0.61 -4.00 -14.25
C ASN A 92 1.33 -3.45 -13.01
N ASP A 93 0.60 -3.20 -11.92
CA ASP A 93 1.23 -2.77 -10.65
C ASP A 93 2.17 -3.85 -10.13
N LEU A 94 3.25 -3.45 -9.46
CA LEU A 94 4.14 -4.39 -8.80
C LEU A 94 3.40 -5.08 -7.65
N GLN A 95 3.30 -6.41 -7.71
CA GLN A 95 2.75 -7.23 -6.64
C GLN A 95 3.87 -8.01 -5.95
N ILE A 96 3.92 -7.94 -4.62
CA ILE A 96 4.92 -8.64 -3.82
C ILE A 96 4.19 -9.49 -2.78
N ASP A 97 4.33 -10.81 -2.90
CA ASP A 97 4.16 -11.69 -1.75
C ASP A 97 5.35 -11.47 -0.81
N ASN A 98 5.08 -10.85 0.33
CA ASN A 98 6.08 -10.56 1.34
C ASN A 98 5.97 -11.47 2.57
N ALA A 99 5.52 -12.72 2.40
CA ALA A 99 5.42 -13.69 3.49
C ALA A 99 6.74 -13.87 4.25
N ASP A 100 7.79 -14.20 3.50
CA ASP A 100 9.13 -14.54 4.01
C ASP A 100 10.21 -13.54 3.55
N VAL A 101 9.80 -12.37 3.07
CA VAL A 101 10.70 -11.33 2.58
C VAL A 101 10.88 -10.26 3.67
N PRO A 102 12.12 -10.03 4.15
CA PRO A 102 12.42 -8.94 5.07
C PRO A 102 12.02 -7.56 4.51
N ALA A 103 11.66 -6.63 5.40
CA ALA A 103 11.12 -5.33 5.00
C ALA A 103 12.10 -4.47 4.19
N ASP A 104 13.40 -4.54 4.51
CA ASP A 104 14.49 -3.89 3.77
C ASP A 104 14.64 -4.44 2.36
N GLU A 105 14.52 -5.76 2.19
CA GLU A 105 14.53 -6.40 0.87
C GLU A 105 13.27 -6.05 0.06
N VAL A 106 12.09 -5.97 0.69
CA VAL A 106 10.87 -5.47 0.02
C VAL A 106 11.08 -4.03 -0.45
N ALA A 107 11.61 -3.15 0.40
CA ALA A 107 11.88 -1.75 0.05
C ALA A 107 12.87 -1.64 -1.11
N ARG A 108 13.92 -2.46 -1.11
CA ARG A 108 14.90 -2.53 -2.21
C ARG A 108 14.24 -2.92 -3.53
N ARG A 109 13.40 -3.95 -3.54
CA ARG A 109 12.67 -4.38 -4.75
C ARG A 109 11.73 -3.30 -5.29
N ILE A 110 11.08 -2.56 -4.40
CA ILE A 110 10.25 -1.41 -4.79
C ILE A 110 11.11 -0.32 -5.42
N GLY A 111 12.25 0.00 -4.80
CA GLY A 111 13.21 0.98 -5.32
C GLY A 111 13.72 0.60 -6.70
N ASP A 112 14.16 -0.64 -6.89
CA ASP A 112 14.65 -1.15 -8.16
C ASP A 112 13.57 -1.10 -9.25
N HIS A 113 12.34 -1.49 -8.94
CA HIS A 113 11.22 -1.50 -9.90
C HIS A 113 10.79 -0.09 -10.33
N LEU A 114 10.86 0.86 -9.40
CA LEU A 114 10.43 2.24 -9.61
C LEU A 114 11.59 3.19 -9.96
N GLU A 115 12.81 2.64 -10.13
CA GLU A 115 14.03 3.40 -10.43
C GLU A 115 14.25 4.54 -9.43
N LEU A 116 14.01 4.28 -8.14
CA LEU A 116 14.19 5.28 -7.08
C LEU A 116 15.66 5.40 -6.68
N GLU A 117 16.14 6.64 -6.61
CA GLU A 117 17.45 6.93 -6.06
C GLU A 117 17.46 6.71 -4.52
N PRO A 118 18.54 6.15 -3.95
CA PRO A 118 18.70 6.06 -2.51
C PRO A 118 18.60 7.44 -1.86
N ALA A 119 17.93 7.53 -0.71
CA ALA A 119 18.00 8.73 0.11
C ALA A 119 19.44 8.91 0.60
N GLY A 120 20.11 9.97 0.14
CA GLY A 120 21.44 10.38 0.60
C GLY A 120 21.45 10.99 2.00
#